data_AF-C3Z9T4-F1
#
_entry.id   AF-C3Z9T4-F1
#
_cell.length_a   1.000
_cell.length_b   1.000
_cell.length_c   1.000
_cell.angle_alpha   90.00
_cell.angle_beta   90.00
_cell.angle_gamma   90.00
#
_symmetry.space_group_name_H-M   'P 1'
#
loop_
_entity.id
_entity.type
_entity.pdbx_description
1 polymer ?
#
loop_
_entity_poly.entity_id
_entity_poly.type
_entity_poly.pdbx_seq_one_letter_code
_entity_poly.pdbx_strand_id
1 'polypeptide(L)' 'MPEADCSCSKYYIPCACPNQGLTVIPQNLPTSITSLKLDRNQITALSQSDLLRYKNLYRLDLYRNKIAKIEPGAF' A
#
# COMPACT_ATOMS: atom_id res chain seq x y z
N MET A 1 -1.38 7.12 -15.06
CA MET A 1 -1.60 6.43 -13.76
C MET A 1 -0.22 5.93 -13.34
N PRO A 2 0.30 6.26 -12.14
CA PRO A 2 1.63 5.80 -11.76
C PRO A 2 1.60 4.28 -11.60
N GLU A 3 2.32 3.58 -12.45
CA GLU A 3 2.58 2.15 -12.32
C GLU A 3 3.52 2.00 -11.13
N ALA A 4 3.01 1.46 -10.02
CA ALA A 4 3.89 1.13 -8.91
C ALA A 4 4.72 -0.09 -9.32
N ASP A 5 6.02 0.11 -9.53
CA ASP A 5 6.98 -0.96 -9.82
C ASP A 5 7.35 -1.67 -8.51
N CYS A 6 6.37 -2.38 -7.98
CA CYS A 6 6.45 -3.05 -6.70
C CYS A 6 7.12 -4.42 -6.86
N SER A 7 8.17 -4.65 -6.08
CA SER A 7 8.80 -5.96 -5.97
C SER A 7 7.94 -6.87 -5.10
N CYS A 8 7.07 -7.66 -5.72
CA CYS A 8 6.24 -8.68 -5.07
C CYS A 8 6.92 -10.05 -5.16
N SER A 9 7.07 -10.74 -4.02
CA SER A 9 7.67 -12.08 -3.99
C SER A 9 6.69 -13.16 -4.47
N LYS A 10 7.20 -14.22 -5.10
CA LYS A 10 6.39 -15.33 -5.66
C LYS A 10 5.95 -16.38 -4.62
N TYR A 11 6.66 -16.46 -3.49
CA TYR A 11 6.54 -17.55 -2.51
C TYR A 11 5.87 -17.14 -1.19
N TYR A 12 6.12 -15.90 -0.79
CA TYR A 12 5.33 -15.16 0.19
C TYR A 12 4.78 -13.97 -0.57
N ILE A 13 3.62 -13.45 -0.21
CA ILE A 13 3.01 -12.32 -0.91
C ILE A 13 3.19 -10.99 -0.15
N PRO A 14 4.40 -10.63 0.36
CA PRO A 14 4.74 -9.24 0.63
C PRO A 14 5.07 -8.55 -0.69
N CYS A 15 4.41 -7.43 -0.94
CA CYS A 15 4.80 -6.49 -1.98
C CYS A 15 5.54 -5.32 -1.34
N ALA A 16 6.66 -4.91 -1.92
CA ALA A 16 7.41 -3.74 -1.48
C ALA A 16 7.56 -2.72 -2.61
N CYS A 17 7.14 -1.50 -2.34
CA CYS A 17 7.20 -0.35 -3.24
C CYS A 17 7.83 0.86 -2.53
N PRO A 18 9.08 0.76 -2.07
CA PRO A 18 9.74 1.87 -1.40
C PRO A 18 10.08 2.99 -2.39
N ASN A 19 9.98 4.24 -1.95
CA ASN A 19 10.50 5.41 -2.69
C ASN A 19 9.99 5.56 -4.14
N GLN A 20 8.70 5.32 -4.35
CA GLN A 20 8.03 5.39 -5.66
C GLN A 20 7.30 6.73 -5.87
N GLY A 21 7.33 7.63 -4.87
CA GLY A 21 6.59 8.89 -4.92
C GLY A 21 5.08 8.72 -4.89
N LEU A 22 4.60 7.57 -4.40
CA LEU A 22 3.17 7.24 -4.38
C LEU A 22 2.42 8.21 -3.45
N THR A 23 1.32 8.77 -3.93
CA THR A 23 0.43 9.62 -3.14
C THR A 23 -0.80 8.87 -2.62
N VAL A 24 -1.05 7.68 -3.18
CA VAL A 24 -2.17 6.79 -2.86
C VAL A 24 -1.68 5.34 -2.82
N ILE A 25 -2.48 4.44 -2.22
CA ILE A 25 -2.19 3.01 -2.26
C ILE A 25 -2.33 2.52 -3.71
N PRO A 26 -1.32 1.85 -4.28
CA PRO A 26 -1.41 1.28 -5.62
C PRO A 26 -2.49 0.19 -5.68
N GLN A 27 -3.26 0.14 -6.77
CA GLN A 27 -4.34 -0.84 -6.99
C GLN A 27 -3.95 -1.94 -7.99
N ASN A 28 -2.76 -1.85 -8.58
CA ASN A 28 -2.23 -2.79 -9.58
C ASN A 28 -1.56 -4.03 -8.96
N LEU A 29 -1.60 -4.18 -7.64
CA LEU A 29 -1.00 -5.31 -6.92
C LEU A 29 -1.95 -6.51 -6.81
N PRO A 30 -1.41 -7.74 -6.65
CA PRO A 30 -2.22 -8.93 -6.43
C PRO A 30 -3.13 -8.76 -5.21
N THR A 31 -4.40 -9.15 -5.31
CA THR A 31 -5.36 -9.07 -4.19
C THR A 31 -5.07 -10.08 -3.07
N SER A 32 -4.23 -11.08 -3.36
CA SER A 32 -3.76 -12.09 -2.44
C SER A 32 -2.61 -11.63 -1.55
N ILE A 33 -2.15 -10.37 -1.67
CA ILE A 33 -1.08 -9.85 -0.82
C ILE A 33 -1.49 -9.90 0.66
N THR A 34 -0.51 -10.24 1.48
CA THR A 34 -0.69 -10.31 2.93
C THR A 34 0.12 -9.25 3.65
N SER A 35 1.12 -8.68 2.98
CA SER A 35 1.96 -7.61 3.49
C SER A 35 2.25 -6.59 2.39
N LEU A 36 2.20 -5.30 2.72
CA LEU A 36 2.45 -4.21 1.79
C LEU A 36 3.39 -3.20 2.42
N LYS A 37 4.56 -3.00 1.80
CA LYS A 37 5.52 -1.97 2.19
C LYS A 37 5.47 -0.81 1.22
N LEU A 38 5.12 0.35 1.73
CA LEU A 38 5.02 1.62 1.00
C LEU A 38 5.89 2.68 1.67
N ASP A 39 7.02 2.28 2.24
CA ASP A 39 7.88 3.21 2.96
C ASP A 39 8.50 4.27 2.04
N ARG A 40 8.77 5.45 2.61
CA ARG A 40 9.37 6.60 1.90
C ARG A 40 8.57 7.06 0.68
N ASN A 41 7.24 6.99 0.75
CA ASN A 41 6.35 7.55 -0.25
C ASN A 41 5.75 8.89 0.20
N GLN A 42 4.79 9.41 -0.56
CA GLN A 42 4.13 10.69 -0.33
C GLN A 42 2.64 10.51 -0.04
N ILE A 43 2.27 9.37 0.56
CA ILE A 43 0.87 9.06 0.86
C ILE A 43 0.39 10.04 1.93
N THR A 44 -0.68 10.78 1.61
CA THR A 44 -1.25 11.81 2.50
C THR A 44 -2.54 11.36 3.17
N ALA A 45 -3.27 10.44 2.55
CA ALA A 45 -4.51 9.93 3.07
C ALA A 45 -4.60 8.41 2.89
N LEU A 46 -5.31 7.76 3.81
CA LEU A 46 -5.73 6.36 3.69
C LEU A 46 -7.24 6.30 3.63
N SER A 47 -7.78 5.67 2.59
CA SER A 47 -9.21 5.42 2.43
C SER A 47 -9.55 3.94 2.58
N GLN A 48 -10.76 3.64 3.03
CA GLN A 48 -11.25 2.25 3.10
C GLN A 48 -11.24 1.58 1.72
N SER A 49 -11.59 2.32 0.67
CA SER A 49 -11.56 1.87 -0.72
C SER A 49 -10.19 1.37 -1.16
N ASP A 50 -9.12 1.97 -0.62
CA ASP A 50 -7.74 1.65 -0.99
C ASP A 50 -7.33 0.27 -0.47
N LEU A 51 -7.79 -0.09 0.72
CA LEU A 51 -7.44 -1.32 1.42
C LEU A 51 -8.50 -2.43 1.23
N LEU A 52 -9.72 -2.08 0.85
CA LEU A 52 -10.84 -3.00 0.58
C LEU A 52 -10.50 -4.12 -0.41
N ARG A 53 -9.64 -3.84 -1.39
CA ARG A 53 -9.16 -4.84 -2.37
C ARG A 53 -8.24 -5.89 -1.74
N TYR A 54 -7.48 -5.52 -0.71
CA TYR A 54 -6.46 -6.33 -0.07
C TYR A 54 -6.99 -7.03 1.18
N LYS A 55 -8.01 -7.87 1.01
CA LYS A 55 -8.72 -8.53 2.13
C LYS A 55 -7.85 -9.42 3.03
N ASN A 56 -6.73 -9.92 2.50
CA ASN A 56 -5.80 -10.77 3.23
C ASN A 56 -4.62 -9.98 3.84
N LEU A 57 -4.62 -8.65 3.69
CA LEU A 57 -3.56 -7.80 4.20
C LEU A 57 -3.62 -7.74 5.72
N TYR A 58 -2.59 -8.28 6.38
CA TYR A 58 -2.43 -8.18 7.83
C TYR A 58 -1.31 -7.22 8.22
N ARG A 59 -0.46 -6.82 7.26
CA ARG A 59 0.68 -5.92 7.50
C ARG A 59 0.75 -4.82 6.46
N LEU A 60 0.74 -3.57 6.92
CA LEU A 60 0.90 -2.38 6.09
C LEU A 60 1.99 -1.50 6.69
N ASP A 61 3.05 -1.25 5.93
CA ASP A 61 4.14 -0.37 6.34
C ASP A 61 4.08 0.94 5.54
N LEU A 62 3.84 2.02 6.25
CA LEU A 62 3.73 3.37 5.71
C LEU A 62 4.80 4.30 6.29
N TYR A 63 5.90 3.74 6.77
CA TYR A 63 6.98 4.51 7.38
C TYR A 63 7.50 5.61 6.43
N ARG A 64 7.79 6.80 6.95
CA ARG A 64 8.22 7.98 6.16
C ARG A 64 7.26 8.38 5.02
N ASN A 65 5.95 8.25 5.25
CA ASN A 65 4.92 8.91 4.45
C ASN A 65 4.48 10.24 5.08
N LYS A 66 3.60 10.97 4.37
CA LYS A 66 3.05 12.26 4.80
C LYS A 66 1.60 12.14 5.24
N ILE A 67 1.24 11.05 5.91
CA ILE A 67 -0.15 10.73 6.25
C ILE A 67 -0.67 11.81 7.20
N ALA A 68 -1.63 12.59 6.69
CA ALA A 68 -2.30 13.66 7.41
C ALA A 68 -3.75 13.28 7.75
N LYS A 69 -4.35 12.35 6.98
CA LYS A 69 -5.74 11.92 7.17
C LYS A 69 -5.85 10.40 7.07
N ILE A 70 -6.60 9.80 7.98
CA ILE A 70 -7.03 8.40 7.88
C ILE A 70 -8.54 8.43 7.91
N GLU A 71 -9.19 7.88 6.89
CA GLU A 71 -10.65 7.88 6.83
C GLU A 71 -11.23 6.86 7.80
N PRO A 72 -12.40 7.14 8.40
CA PRO A 72 -13.11 6.17 9.22
C PRO A 72 -13.37 4.89 8.42
N GLY A 73 -13.01 3.74 8.98
CA GLY A 73 -13.13 2.45 8.31
C GLY A 73 -11.98 2.10 7.35
N ALA A 74 -10.89 2.87 7.33
CA ALA A 74 -9.68 2.51 6.58
C ALA A 74 -9.03 1.21 7.07
N PHE A 75 -9.27 0.80 8.32
CA PHE A 75 -8.79 -0.45 8.92
C PHE A 75 -9.96 -1.38 9.25
#